data_AF-A0A6N9QIZ4-F1
#
_entry.id   AF-A0A6N9QIZ4-F1
#
_cell.length_a   1.000
_cell.length_b   1.000
_cell.length_c   1.000
_cell.angle_alpha   90.00
_cell.angle_beta   90.00
_cell.angle_gamma   90.00
#
_symmetry.space_group_name_H-M   'P 1'
#
loop_
_entity.id
_entity.type
_entity.pdbx_description
1 polymer ?
#
loop_
_entity_poly.entity_id
_entity_poly.type
_entity_poly.pdbx_seq_one_letter_code
_entity_poly.pdbx_strand_id
1 'polypeptide(L)' 'MEHTSVTLLICIAAELMWLSNSINGIRRKEWPSSFAKYSDYFWTIVGIPFLIFTVVAFFRSL' A
#
# COMPACT_ATOMS: atom_id res chain seq x y z
N MET A 1 10.39 10.11 19.28
CA MET A 1 10.62 10.37 17.84
C MET A 1 11.09 9.09 17.15
N GLU A 2 12.10 8.39 17.68
CA GLU A 2 12.60 7.13 17.08
C GLU A 2 11.55 6.03 16.87
N HIS A 3 10.70 5.76 17.87
CA HIS A 3 9.65 4.74 17.74
C HIS A 3 8.61 5.08 16.65
N THR A 4 8.35 6.36 16.42
CA THR A 4 7.38 6.83 15.42
C THR A 4 7.93 6.60 14.01
N SER A 5 9.20 6.92 13.77
CA SER A 5 9.86 6.71 12.47
C SER A 5 9.95 5.22 12.11
N VAL A 6 10.30 4.35 13.09
CA VAL A 6 10.32 2.89 12.87
C VAL A 6 8.93 2.35 12.53
N THR A 7 7.89 2.82 13.23
CA THR A 7 6.51 2.41 12.95
C THR A 7 6.08 2.82 11.55
N LEU A 8 6.39 4.05 11.13
CA LEU A 8 6.09 4.56 9.79
C LEU A 8 6.84 3.78 8.70
N LEU A 9 8.08 3.36 8.96
CA LEU A 9 8.87 2.56 8.03
C LEU A 9 8.27 1.16 7.84
N ILE A 10 7.74 0.54 8.92
CA ILE A 10 6.98 -0.71 8.84
C ILE A 10 5.69 -0.52 8.03
N CYS A 11 4.97 0.58 8.25
CA CYS A 11 3.76 0.89 7.48
C CYS A 11 4.05 1.02 5.98
N ILE A 12 5.10 1.75 5.60
CA ILE A 12 5.54 1.89 4.20
C ILE A 12 5.84 0.52 3.58
N ALA A 13 6.55 -0.34 4.29
CA ALA A 13 6.87 -1.69 3.80
C ALA A 13 5.61 -2.55 3.59
N ALA A 14 4.66 -2.50 4.53
CA ALA A 14 3.39 -3.22 4.42
C ALA A 14 2.55 -2.71 3.24
N GLU A 15 2.41 -1.39 3.10
CA GLU A 15 1.70 -0.74 2.00
C GLU A 15 2.29 -1.10 0.63
N LEU A 16 3.62 -1.07 0.50
CA LEU A 16 4.32 -1.48 -0.71
C LEU A 16 4.07 -2.94 -1.07
N MET A 17 4.08 -3.83 -0.07
CA MET A 17 3.80 -5.26 -0.28
C MET A 17 2.35 -5.47 -0.78
N TRP A 18 1.38 -4.79 -0.17
CA TRP A 18 -0.03 -4.88 -0.56
C TRP A 18 -0.30 -4.27 -1.94
N LEU A 19 0.30 -3.12 -2.24
CA LEU A 19 0.22 -2.49 -3.55
C LEU A 19 0.86 -3.35 -4.63
N SER A 20 2.04 -3.94 -4.35
CA SER A 20 2.70 -4.86 -5.28
C SER A 20 1.81 -6.06 -5.59
N ASN A 21 1.18 -6.66 -4.57
CA ASN A 21 0.26 -7.77 -4.77
C ASN A 21 -0.97 -7.36 -5.61
N SER A 22 -1.58 -6.22 -5.28
CA SER A 22 -2.75 -5.69 -6.00
C SER A 22 -2.44 -5.39 -7.47
N ILE A 23 -1.30 -4.73 -7.75
CA ILE A 23 -0.83 -4.44 -9.11
C ILE A 23 -0.55 -5.73 -9.87
N ASN A 24 0.07 -6.73 -9.22
CA ASN A 24 0.31 -8.03 -9.83
C ASN A 24 -1.00 -8.77 -10.14
N GLY A 25 -2.00 -8.70 -9.27
CA GLY A 25 -3.36 -9.22 -9.53
C GLY A 25 -3.99 -8.55 -10.76
N ILE A 26 -3.94 -7.21 -10.82
CA ILE A 26 -4.39 -6.41 -11.97
C ILE A 26 -3.67 -6.80 -13.26
N ARG A 27 -2.35 -7.00 -13.20
CA ARG A 27 -1.54 -7.36 -14.37
C ARG A 27 -1.87 -8.77 -14.89
N ARG A 28 -2.08 -9.73 -13.98
CA ARG A 28 -2.42 -11.12 -14.34
C ARG A 28 -3.83 -11.22 -14.92
N LYS A 29 -4.73 -10.31 -14.54
CA LYS A 29 -6.15 -10.32 -14.90
C LYS A 29 -6.89 -11.62 -14.49
N GLU A 30 -6.27 -12.40 -13.62
CA GLU A 30 -6.80 -13.64 -13.09
C GLU A 30 -7.22 -13.38 -11.65
N TRP A 31 -8.52 -13.31 -11.43
CA TRP A 31 -9.10 -13.15 -10.09
C TRP A 31 -10.01 -14.32 -9.78
N PRO A 32 -9.96 -14.87 -8.55
CA PRO A 32 -10.85 -15.94 -8.13
C PRO A 32 -12.31 -15.48 -8.01
N SER A 33 -12.54 -14.17 -7.85
CA SER A 33 -13.88 -13.59 -7.76
C SER A 33 -13.91 -12.12 -8.18
N SER A 34 -15.10 -11.62 -8.52
CA SER A 34 -15.33 -10.19 -8.77
C SER A 34 -14.99 -9.32 -7.55
N PHE A 35 -15.13 -9.85 -6.34
CA PHE A 35 -14.75 -9.15 -5.11
C PHE A 35 -13.24 -8.97 -5.00
N ALA A 36 -12.45 -10.01 -5.32
CA ALA A 36 -11.00 -9.92 -5.36
C ALA A 36 -10.53 -8.87 -6.38
N LYS A 37 -11.17 -8.85 -7.56
CA LYS A 37 -10.93 -7.82 -8.58
C LYS A 37 -11.21 -6.41 -8.05
N TYR A 38 -12.38 -6.19 -7.45
CA TYR A 38 -12.73 -4.91 -6.86
C TYR A 38 -11.73 -4.49 -5.77
N SER A 39 -11.35 -5.43 -4.91
CA SER A 39 -10.41 -5.18 -3.82
C SER A 39 -9.03 -4.75 -4.35
N ASP A 40 -8.50 -5.39 -5.39
CA ASP A 40 -7.21 -5.00 -5.98
C ASP A 40 -7.25 -3.60 -6.59
N TYR A 41 -8.33 -3.25 -7.31
CA TYR A 41 -8.49 -1.90 -7.85
C TYR A 41 -8.66 -0.86 -6.74
N PHE A 42 -9.48 -1.16 -5.73
CA PHE A 42 -9.71 -0.29 -4.58
C PHE A 42 -8.40 -0.04 -3.82
N TRP A 43 -7.64 -1.08 -3.51
CA TRP A 43 -6.34 -0.96 -2.85
C TRP A 43 -5.32 -0.22 -3.69
N THR A 44 -5.35 -0.36 -5.01
CA THR A 44 -4.46 0.42 -5.87
C THR A 44 -4.82 1.90 -5.87
N ILE A 45 -6.12 2.24 -5.98
CA ILE A 45 -6.60 3.63 -6.04
C ILE A 45 -6.44 4.34 -4.69
N VAL A 46 -6.74 3.68 -3.58
CA VAL A 46 -6.69 4.26 -2.23
C VAL A 46 -5.31 4.11 -1.61
N GLY A 47 -4.63 2.98 -1.86
CA GLY A 47 -3.33 2.68 -1.27
C GLY A 47 -2.20 3.55 -1.80
N ILE A 48 -2.23 3.99 -3.07
CA ILE A 48 -1.19 4.90 -3.60
C ILE A 48 -1.19 6.26 -2.86
N PRO A 49 -2.33 6.98 -2.74
CA PRO A 49 -2.41 8.19 -1.93
C PRO A 49 -2.00 7.98 -0.47
N PHE A 50 -2.39 6.84 0.11
CA PHE A 50 -2.06 6.50 1.50
C PHE A 50 -0.55 6.32 1.68
N LEU A 51 0.10 5.57 0.77
CA LEU A 51 1.56 5.41 0.75
C LEU A 51 2.29 6.75 0.65
N ILE A 52 1.84 7.64 -0.22
CA ILE A 52 2.42 8.98 -0.34
C ILE A 52 2.33 9.72 1.00
N PHE A 53 1.18 9.67 1.66
CA PHE A 53 1.00 10.29 2.98
C PHE A 53 1.93 9.69 4.03
N THR A 54 2.02 8.36 4.11
CA THR A 54 2.88 7.65 5.07
C THR A 54 4.35 7.97 4.84
N VAL A 55 4.81 8.04 3.58
CA VAL A 55 6.17 8.44 3.22
C VAL A 55 6.46 9.89 3.64
N VAL A 56 5.55 10.82 3.36
CA VAL A 56 5.70 12.23 3.77
C VAL A 56 5.73 12.36 5.30
N ALA A 57 4.87 11.62 6.00
CA ALA A 57 4.85 11.58 7.47
C ALA A 57 6.17 11.03 8.03
N PHE A 58 6.74 9.99 7.40
CA PHE A 58 8.05 9.46 7.78
C PHE A 58 9.15 10.51 7.66
N PHE A 59 9.25 11.20 6.52
CA PHE A 59 10.25 12.26 6.34
C PHE A 59 10.08 13.45 7.29
N ARG A 60 8.86 13.73 7.74
CA ARG A 60 8.60 14.75 8.77
C ARG A 60 8.92 14.30 10.20
N SER A 61 9.06 13.00 10.42
CA SER A 61 9.36 12.41 11.73
C SER A 61 10.85 12.21 12.00
N LEU A 62 11.68 12.33 10.95
CA LEU A 62 13.15 12.35 11.00
C LEU A 62 13.64 13.70 11.51
#